data_AF-A0A523WCV5-F1
#
_entry.id   AF-A0A523WCV5-F1
#
_cell.length_a   1.000
_cell.length_b   1.000
_cell.length_c   1.000
_cell.angle_alpha   90.00
_cell.angle_beta   90.00
_cell.angle_gamma   90.00
#
_symmetry.space_group_name_H-M   'P 1'
#
loop_
_entity.id
_entity.type
_entity.pdbx_description
1 polymer ?
#
loop_
_entity_poly.entity_id
_entity_poly.type
_entity_poly.pdbx_seq_one_letter_code
_entity_poly.pdbx_strand_id
1 'polypeptide(L)'
;MMRAPQFKLIMEGDLFCYGLHGSNWKLDFALRSFPETLHLLVELAQREEDLNRLAREIERTRRRVNALEHILIPRIQDTVKYITMKLEERERAHIINLMKMKEIAERVEQTSKD
;
A
#
# COMPACT_ATOMS: atom_id res chain seq x y z
N MET A 1 6.59 8.20 8.70
CA MET A 1 7.77 8.25 7.82
C MET A 1 8.87 7.40 8.45
N MET A 2 9.30 6.32 7.80
CA MET A 2 10.37 5.48 8.34
C MET A 2 11.67 6.28 8.35
N ARG A 3 12.33 6.36 9.50
CA ARG A 3 13.64 7.01 9.62
C ARG A 3 14.69 6.14 8.93
N ALA A 4 15.45 6.76 8.03
CA ALA A 4 16.66 6.20 7.45
C ALA A 4 17.67 5.84 8.54
N PRO A 5 18.42 4.73 8.40
CA PRO A 5 19.58 4.50 9.24
C PRO A 5 20.65 5.56 8.92
N GLN A 6 21.03 6.34 9.92
CA GLN A 6 22.16 7.28 9.82
C GLN A 6 23.42 6.55 10.31
N PHE A 7 24.39 6.36 9.42
CA PHE A 7 25.68 5.80 9.79
C PHE A 7 26.61 6.94 10.19
N LYS A 8 27.31 6.74 11.30
CA LYS A 8 28.39 7.61 11.76
C LYS A 8 29.71 6.89 11.52
N LEU A 9 30.62 7.53 10.78
CA LEU A 9 31.96 7.01 10.57
C LEU A 9 32.77 7.23 11.86
N ILE A 10 33.38 6.17 12.38
CA ILE A 10 34.37 6.23 13.46
C ILE A 10 35.67 5.70 12.87
N MET A 11 36.69 6.56 12.80
CA MET A 11 38.02 6.20 12.30
C MET A 11 38.96 6.12 13.51
N GLU A 12 39.57 4.97 13.71
CA GLU A 12 40.57 4.73 14.75
C GLU A 12 41.88 4.25 14.12
N GLY A 13 43.00 4.71 14.67
CA GLY A 13 44.34 4.35 14.20
C GLY A 13 45.15 5.53 13.65
N ASP A 14 46.47 5.33 13.55
CA ASP A 14 47.38 6.31 12.95
C ASP A 14 47.44 6.11 11.44
N LEU A 15 47.35 7.20 10.69
CA LEU A 15 47.28 7.18 9.22
C LEU A 15 48.60 6.68 8.59
N PHE A 16 49.69 6.73 9.36
CA PHE A 16 51.05 6.36 8.95
C PHE A 16 51.53 5.10 9.67
N CYS A 17 50.85 3.97 9.43
CA CYS A 17 51.21 2.68 10.02
C CYS A 17 52.24 1.86 9.20
N TYR A 18 52.89 2.47 8.20
CA TYR A 18 53.84 1.83 7.29
C TYR A 18 55.28 2.32 7.51
N GLY A 19 56.25 1.45 7.22
CA GLY A 19 57.68 1.80 7.31
C GLY A 19 58.12 2.72 6.17
N LEU A 20 58.97 3.71 6.46
CA LEU A 20 59.51 4.64 5.45
C LEU A 20 60.37 3.97 4.38
N HIS A 21 60.84 2.74 4.61
CA HIS A 21 61.67 2.01 3.66
C HIS A 21 60.80 1.42 2.53
N GLY A 22 60.90 2.03 1.33
CA GLY A 22 60.11 1.63 0.16
C GLY A 22 58.78 2.38 -0.03
N SER A 23 58.50 3.36 0.84
CA SER A 23 57.27 4.15 0.77
C SER A 23 57.38 5.27 -0.26
N ASN A 24 56.33 5.43 -1.08
CA ASN A 24 56.25 6.41 -2.16
C ASN A 24 55.33 7.55 -1.74
N TRP A 25 55.68 8.80 -2.09
CA TRP A 25 54.85 9.99 -1.84
C TRP A 25 53.40 9.86 -2.35
N LYS A 26 53.18 9.03 -3.38
CA LYS A 26 51.85 8.71 -3.89
C LYS A 26 50.97 7.97 -2.86
N LEU A 27 51.57 7.12 -2.02
CA LEU A 27 50.88 6.38 -0.97
C LEU A 27 50.40 7.33 0.12
N ASP A 28 51.27 8.23 0.57
CA ASP A 28 50.94 9.29 1.54
C ASP A 28 49.77 10.15 1.03
N PHE A 29 49.80 10.53 -0.25
CA PHE A 29 48.74 11.32 -0.87
C PHE A 29 47.41 10.57 -0.90
N ALA A 30 47.42 9.29 -1.31
CA ALA A 30 46.23 8.46 -1.37
C ALA A 30 45.62 8.27 0.04
N LEU A 31 46.44 7.97 1.05
CA LEU A 31 46.01 7.80 2.44
C LEU A 31 45.40 9.09 3.03
N ARG A 32 45.89 10.26 2.63
CA ARG A 32 45.29 11.55 3.03
C ARG A 32 43.92 11.79 2.40
N SER A 33 43.72 11.39 1.13
CA SER A 33 42.42 11.55 0.43
C SER A 33 41.38 10.45 0.76
N PHE A 34 41.81 9.35 1.35
CA PHE A 34 40.97 8.18 1.59
C PHE A 34 39.82 8.45 2.59
N PRO A 35 40.02 9.14 3.73
CA PRO A 35 38.94 9.45 4.67
C PRO A 35 37.82 10.30 4.05
N GLU A 36 38.17 11.26 3.21
CA GLU A 36 37.19 12.11 2.51
C GLU A 36 36.34 11.29 1.54
N THR A 37 37.00 10.41 0.77
CA THR A 37 36.32 9.52 -0.18
C THR A 37 35.42 8.51 0.54
N LEU A 38 35.88 7.96 1.67
CA LEU A 38 35.08 7.05 2.49
C LEU A 38 33.84 7.74 3.06
N HIS A 39 33.95 8.99 3.51
CA HIS A 39 32.81 9.74 4.02
C HIS A 39 31.73 9.90 2.94
N LEU A 40 32.13 10.30 1.73
CA LEU A 40 31.22 10.44 0.59
C LEU A 40 30.58 9.11 0.18
N LEU A 41 31.34 8.01 0.23
CA LEU A 41 30.82 6.69 -0.09
C LEU A 41 29.74 6.24 0.90
N VAL A 42 29.95 6.50 2.20
CA VAL A 42 28.96 6.17 3.24
C VAL A 42 27.71 7.04 3.12
N GLU A 43 27.85 8.33 2.78
CA GLU A 43 26.70 9.20 2.52
C GLU A 43 25.92 8.74 1.28
N LEU A 44 26.59 8.37 0.20
CA LEU A 44 25.96 7.84 -1.00
C LEU A 44 25.14 6.58 -0.68
N ALA A 45 25.75 5.62 0.03
CA ALA A 45 25.08 4.37 0.40
C ALA A 45 23.82 4.61 1.25
N GLN A 46 23.83 5.63 2.14
CA GLN A 46 22.63 6.03 2.88
C GLN A 46 21.51 6.49 1.96
N ARG A 47 21.83 7.37 1.01
CA ARG A 47 20.85 7.92 0.06
C ARG A 47 20.30 6.84 -0.86
N GLU A 48 21.13 5.91 -1.32
CA GLU A 48 20.68 4.79 -2.14
C GLU A 48 19.71 3.86 -1.41
N GLU A 49 19.99 3.52 -0.14
CA GLU A 49 19.08 2.69 0.66
C GLU A 49 17.74 3.40 0.91
N ASP A 50 17.76 4.73 1.12
CA ASP A 50 16.55 5.54 1.25
C ASP A 50 15.71 5.52 -0.02
N LEU A 51 16.34 5.70 -1.18
CA LEU A 51 15.66 5.61 -2.48
C LEU A 51 15.06 4.21 -2.70
N ASN A 52 15.81 3.14 -2.38
CA ASN A 52 15.33 1.76 -2.48
C ASN A 52 14.14 1.48 -1.55
N ARG A 53 14.12 2.08 -0.35
CA ARG A 53 12.98 1.99 0.57
C ARG A 53 11.76 2.74 0.04
N LEU A 54 11.96 3.96 -0.47
CA LEU A 54 10.90 4.75 -1.07
C LEU A 54 10.29 4.04 -2.29
N ALA A 55 11.12 3.49 -3.17
CA ALA A 55 10.67 2.74 -4.34
C ALA A 55 9.78 1.55 -3.93
N ARG A 56 10.18 0.76 -2.92
CA ARG A 56 9.36 -0.34 -2.39
C ARG A 56 8.02 0.13 -1.83
N GLU A 57 7.99 1.27 -1.16
CA GLU A 57 6.75 1.82 -0.61
C GLU A 57 5.82 2.36 -1.70
N ILE A 58 6.38 2.97 -2.75
CA ILE A 58 5.62 3.37 -3.94
C ILE A 58 5.01 2.14 -4.62
N GLU A 59 5.77 1.06 -4.80
CA GLU A 59 5.23 -0.17 -5.38
C GLU A 59 4.10 -0.77 -4.53
N ARG A 60 4.25 -0.81 -3.20
CA ARG A 60 3.18 -1.25 -2.29
C ARG A 60 1.93 -0.41 -2.45
N THR A 61 2.09 0.90 -2.50
CA THR A 61 0.97 1.84 -2.68
C THR A 61 0.29 1.63 -4.03
N ARG A 62 1.06 1.48 -5.12
CA ARG A 62 0.54 1.16 -6.46
C ARG A 62 -0.26 -0.13 -6.49
N ARG A 63 0.25 -1.20 -5.88
CA ARG A 63 -0.48 -2.49 -5.79
C ARG A 63 -1.78 -2.34 -5.02
N ARG A 64 -1.80 -1.54 -3.94
CA ARG A 64 -3.02 -1.26 -3.17
C ARG A 64 -4.04 -0.50 -4.00
N VAL A 65 -3.64 0.53 -4.73
CA VAL A 65 -4.53 1.30 -5.62
C VAL A 65 -5.15 0.38 -6.67
N ASN A 66 -4.34 -0.44 -7.34
CA ASN A 66 -4.83 -1.38 -8.35
C ASN A 66 -5.85 -2.39 -7.76
N ALA A 67 -5.56 -2.96 -6.58
CA ALA A 67 -6.50 -3.86 -5.91
C ALA A 67 -7.83 -3.16 -5.55
N LEU A 68 -7.78 -1.89 -5.17
CA LEU A 68 -9.00 -1.11 -4.90
C LEU A 68 -9.81 -0.90 -6.19
N GLU A 69 -9.15 -0.45 -7.26
CA GLU A 69 -9.78 -0.11 -8.54
C GLU A 69 -10.38 -1.31 -9.25
N HIS A 70 -9.65 -2.42 -9.30
CA HIS A 70 -10.03 -3.56 -10.13
C HIS A 70 -10.70 -4.71 -9.37
N ILE A 71 -10.62 -4.75 -8.05
CA ILE A 71 -11.22 -5.83 -7.24
C ILE A 71 -12.26 -5.28 -6.28
N LEU A 72 -11.90 -4.32 -5.43
CA LEU A 72 -12.79 -3.87 -4.37
C LEU A 72 -13.98 -3.05 -4.88
N ILE A 73 -13.73 -2.04 -5.72
CA ILE A 73 -14.78 -1.17 -6.25
C ILE A 73 -15.82 -1.98 -7.06
N PRO A 74 -15.43 -2.84 -8.03
CA PRO A 74 -16.40 -3.64 -8.77
C PRO A 74 -17.22 -4.55 -7.86
N ARG A 75 -16.59 -5.21 -6.89
CA ARG A 75 -17.27 -6.08 -5.94
C ARG A 75 -18.31 -5.34 -5.09
N ILE A 76 -17.99 -4.11 -4.67
CA ILE A 76 -18.93 -3.27 -3.92
C ILE A 76 -20.11 -2.87 -4.82
N GLN A 77 -19.85 -2.48 -6.07
CA GLN A 77 -20.91 -2.15 -7.04
C GLN A 77 -21.84 -3.33 -7.31
N ASP A 78 -21.29 -4.53 -7.49
CA ASP A 78 -22.08 -5.76 -7.66
C ASP A 78 -22.92 -6.07 -6.43
N THR A 79 -22.35 -5.87 -5.23
CA THR A 79 -23.06 -6.07 -3.96
C THR A 79 -24.22 -5.09 -3.83
N VAL A 80 -24.03 -3.82 -4.19
CA VAL A 80 -25.11 -2.82 -4.20
C VAL A 80 -26.21 -3.24 -5.16
N LYS A 81 -25.87 -3.63 -6.40
CA LYS A 81 -26.84 -4.09 -7.39
C LYS A 81 -27.64 -5.30 -6.90
N TYR A 82 -26.98 -6.26 -6.27
CA TYR A 82 -27.62 -7.43 -5.69
C TYR A 82 -28.63 -7.06 -4.60
N ILE A 83 -28.26 -6.17 -3.68
CA ILE A 83 -29.13 -5.71 -2.61
C ILE A 83 -30.36 -5.00 -3.19
N THR A 84 -30.18 -4.08 -4.14
CA THR A 84 -31.29 -3.36 -4.78
C THR A 84 -32.25 -4.33 -5.47
N MET A 85 -31.74 -5.28 -6.25
CA MET A 85 -32.56 -6.30 -6.92
C MET A 85 -33.35 -7.14 -5.92
N LYS A 86 -32.76 -7.51 -4.77
CA LYS A 86 -33.45 -8.27 -3.73
C LYS A 86 -34.52 -7.45 -3.00
N LEU A 87 -34.30 -6.15 -2.80
CA LEU A 87 -35.30 -5.26 -2.23
C LEU A 87 -36.49 -5.09 -3.16
N GLU A 88 -36.26 -4.85 -4.46
CA GLU A 88 -37.32 -4.75 -5.46
C GLU A 88 -38.14 -6.04 -5.56
N GLU A 89 -37.48 -7.20 -5.53
CA GLU A 89 -38.18 -8.49 -5.59
C GLU A 89 -39.03 -8.73 -4.33
N ARG A 90 -38.53 -8.33 -3.16
CA ARG A 90 -39.28 -8.39 -1.91
C ARG A 90 -40.49 -7.46 -1.93
N GLU A 91 -40.36 -6.27 -2.49
CA GLU A 91 -41.46 -5.31 -2.66
C GLU A 91 -42.52 -5.84 -3.63
N ARG A 92 -42.12 -6.40 -4.79
CA ARG A 92 -43.02 -7.07 -5.73
C ARG A 92 -43.82 -8.19 -5.08
N ALA A 93 -43.15 -9.07 -4.34
CA ALA A 93 -43.81 -10.16 -3.61
C ALA A 93 -44.82 -9.63 -2.58
N HIS A 94 -44.48 -8.53 -1.89
CA HIS A 94 -45.37 -7.90 -0.93
C HIS A 94 -46.64 -7.33 -1.59
N ILE A 95 -46.52 -6.68 -2.74
CA ILE A 95 -47.67 -6.14 -3.49
C ILE A 95 -48.60 -7.26 -3.94
N ILE A 96 -48.06 -8.35 -4.49
CA ILE A 96 -48.87 -9.51 -4.93
C ILE A 96 -49.61 -10.12 -3.74
N ASN A 97 -48.96 -10.25 -2.59
CA ASN A 97 -49.61 -10.77 -1.38
C ASN A 97 -50.75 -9.86 -0.92
N LEU A 98 -50.55 -8.54 -0.92
CA LEU A 98 -51.62 -7.57 -0.60
C LEU A 98 -52.80 -7.69 -1.56
N MET A 99 -52.54 -7.80 -2.87
CA MET A 99 -53.60 -8.00 -3.87
C MET A 99 -54.40 -9.29 -3.61
N LYS A 100 -53.72 -10.41 -3.34
CA LYS A 100 -54.38 -11.69 -3.01
C LYS A 100 -55.20 -11.61 -1.74
N MET A 101 -54.69 -10.97 -0.69
CA MET A 101 -55.44 -10.80 0.57
C MET A 101 -56.70 -9.97 0.36
N LYS A 102 -56.61 -8.91 -0.44
CA LYS A 102 -57.76 -8.09 -0.81
C LYS A 102 -58.80 -8.88 -1.62
N GLU A 103 -58.37 -9.64 -2.62
CA GLU A 103 -59.26 -10.48 -3.43
C GLU A 103 -60.01 -11.53 -2.59
N ILE A 104 -59.32 -12.16 -1.63
CA ILE A 104 -59.95 -13.10 -0.70
C ILE A 104 -60.99 -12.38 0.17
N ALA A 105 -60.69 -11.20 0.69
CA ALA A 105 -61.64 -10.42 1.50
C ALA A 105 -62.90 -10.04 0.71
N GLU A 106 -62.75 -9.59 -0.54
CA GLU A 106 -63.88 -9.22 -1.41
C GLU A 106 -64.77 -10.43 -1.74
N ARG A 107 -64.17 -11.61 -1.99
CA ARG A 107 -64.93 -12.85 -2.22
C ARG A 107 -65.73 -13.27 -0.98
N VAL A 108 -65.16 -13.13 0.22
CA VAL A 108 -65.87 -13.43 1.47
C VAL A 108 -67.05 -12.48 1.69
N GLU A 109 -66.88 -11.19 1.42
CA GLU A 109 -67.98 -10.21 1.49
C GLU A 109 -69.11 -10.52 0.49
N GLN A 110 -68.78 -10.97 -0.72
CA GLN A 110 -69.77 -11.38 -1.72
C GLN A 110 -70.57 -12.61 -1.28
N THR A 111 -69.90 -13.63 -0.73
CA THR A 111 -70.58 -14.82 -0.18
C THR A 111 -71.43 -14.56 1.08
N SER A 112 -71.32 -13.38 1.69
CA SER A 112 -72.16 -12.97 2.84
C SER A 112 -73.36 -12.08 2.46
N LYS A 113 -73.43 -11.61 1.20
CA LYS A 113 -74.53 -10.79 0.68
C LYS A 113 -75.55 -11.58 -0.14
N ASP A 114 -75.22 -12.80 -0.53
CA ASP A 114 -76.14 -13.84 -1.01
C ASP A 114 -76.61 -14.73 0.15
#